data_AF-A0A7W8HEK9-F1
#
_entry.id   AF-A0A7W8HEK9-F1
#
_cell.length_a   1.000
_cell.length_b   1.000
_cell.length_c   1.000
_cell.angle_alpha   90.00
_cell.angle_beta   90.00
_cell.angle_gamma   90.00
#
_symmetry.space_group_name_H-M   'P 1'
#
loop_
_entity.id
_entity.type
_entity.pdbx_description
1 polymer ?
#
loop_
_entity_poly.entity_id
_entity_poly.type
_entity_poly.pdbx_seq_one_letter_code
_entity_poly.pdbx_strand_id
1 'polypeptide(L)'
;MGGKLQYLEIKNFMRWVATLKRSEPMIFTDIEELRRTVPAEYDFFTQYGVRSLIAVPFSKRLNQGYIGVDNPKRYGADPAFLFIIAYAVAQELNEIKLNKSLAAAKQALKLTAGEVRINCFNGLTIHGSKGTLSEKDFISSRCYTLLSYLAVTAGNRATANQLALILWPDESCEIPMKSVRNIAYRLRSLLGYVGLEDLVVYANGIFSFNPEIKVVTDVGLFEELCDSIEMENNPKKRYRLYEAAVGLYSGNLLPRLSDNIYFIPSITYYQGLYFRLAGRYIERQTECGEYVYAHKAAKAALAFDPFNSSLNMHLTILLYQQSGAGTANAFYTGIKRHLTEAHIQRIKQTCPNMII
;
A
#
# COMPACT_ATOMS: atom_id res chain seq x y z
N MET A 1 37.06 11.39 1.71
CA MET A 1 35.78 12.10 1.49
C MET A 1 34.78 11.07 1.01
N GLY A 2 33.74 10.76 1.80
CA GLY A 2 32.78 9.71 1.47
C GLY A 2 31.94 10.09 0.24
N GLY A 3 31.83 9.18 -0.73
CA GLY A 3 31.08 9.37 -1.96
C GLY A 3 29.61 9.64 -1.65
N LYS A 4 29.11 10.79 -2.09
CA LYS A 4 27.72 11.23 -1.92
C LYS A 4 26.86 10.74 -3.09
N LEU A 5 26.80 9.43 -3.31
CA LEU A 5 25.88 8.79 -4.27
C LEU A 5 24.39 9.07 -3.96
N GLN A 6 24.08 9.57 -2.77
CA GLN A 6 22.74 9.88 -2.29
C GLN A 6 22.02 10.99 -3.09
N TYR A 7 22.74 11.76 -3.92
CA TYR A 7 22.17 12.84 -4.74
C TYR A 7 21.94 12.45 -6.20
N LEU A 8 22.05 11.15 -6.53
CA LEU A 8 21.70 10.68 -7.87
C LEU A 8 20.20 10.85 -8.13
N GLU A 9 19.82 11.85 -8.91
CA GLU A 9 18.46 11.98 -9.42
C GLU A 9 18.23 10.96 -10.54
N ILE A 10 17.80 9.74 -10.16
CA ILE A 10 17.56 8.61 -11.06
C ILE A 10 16.73 8.97 -12.31
N LYS A 11 15.82 9.96 -12.18
CA LYS A 11 14.98 10.44 -13.29
C LYS A 11 15.77 10.99 -14.48
N ASN A 12 16.99 11.46 -14.25
CA ASN A 12 17.85 12.07 -15.27
C ASN A 12 18.61 11.00 -16.08
N PHE A 13 18.54 9.73 -15.67
CA PHE A 13 19.24 8.63 -16.30
C PHE A 13 18.26 7.55 -16.78
N MET A 14 17.94 7.57 -18.08
CA MET A 14 16.91 6.68 -18.68
C MET A 14 17.20 5.19 -18.48
N ARG A 15 18.48 4.80 -18.51
CA ARG A 15 18.94 3.44 -18.26
C ARG A 15 18.56 2.98 -16.84
N TRP A 16 18.82 3.81 -15.84
CA TRP A 16 18.49 3.55 -14.44
C TRP A 16 16.98 3.45 -14.19
N VAL A 17 16.18 4.24 -14.91
CA VAL A 17 14.71 4.15 -14.86
C VAL A 17 14.22 2.83 -15.47
N ALA A 18 14.82 2.38 -16.58
CA ALA A 18 14.45 1.14 -17.24
C ALA A 18 14.79 -0.09 -16.38
N THR A 19 15.99 -0.14 -15.81
CA THR A 19 16.43 -1.25 -14.94
C THR A 19 15.64 -1.29 -13.63
N LEU A 20 15.19 -0.14 -13.12
CA LEU A 20 14.33 -0.08 -11.92
C LEU A 20 12.98 -0.75 -12.16
N LYS A 21 12.40 -0.56 -13.36
CA LYS A 21 11.13 -1.21 -13.75
C LYS A 21 11.29 -2.72 -13.93
N ARG A 22 12.47 -3.16 -14.41
CA ARG A 22 12.78 -4.58 -14.64
C ARG A 22 13.31 -5.29 -13.39
N SER A 23 13.53 -4.57 -12.30
CA SER A 23 14.21 -5.07 -11.09
C SER A 23 15.59 -5.66 -11.38
N GLU A 24 16.31 -5.07 -12.34
CA GLU A 24 17.65 -5.49 -12.73
C GLU A 24 18.73 -4.71 -11.97
N PRO A 25 19.77 -5.38 -11.44
CA PRO A 25 20.88 -4.70 -10.79
C PRO A 25 21.74 -3.94 -11.80
N MET A 26 22.29 -2.82 -11.34
CA MET A 26 23.26 -2.02 -12.07
C MET A 26 24.65 -2.33 -11.52
N ILE A 27 25.47 -2.99 -12.34
CA ILE A 27 26.82 -3.42 -11.97
C ILE A 27 27.80 -2.77 -12.94
N PHE A 28 28.78 -2.07 -12.38
CA PHE A 28 29.87 -1.42 -13.08
C PHE A 28 31.18 -1.85 -12.40
N THR A 29 31.88 -2.80 -13.01
CA THR A 29 33.18 -3.27 -12.51
C THR A 29 34.28 -2.25 -12.78
N ASP A 30 34.17 -1.50 -13.88
CA ASP A 30 35.00 -0.35 -14.20
C ASP A 30 34.15 0.77 -14.83
N ILE A 31 34.11 1.93 -14.19
CA ILE A 31 33.38 3.11 -14.67
C ILE A 31 33.97 3.64 -16.00
N GLU A 32 35.27 3.40 -16.30
CA GLU A 32 35.89 3.85 -17.55
C GLU A 32 35.20 3.29 -18.80
N GLU A 33 34.55 2.12 -18.70
CA GLU A 33 33.77 1.53 -19.79
C GLU A 33 32.58 2.42 -20.22
N LEU A 34 32.11 3.29 -19.33
CA LEU A 34 31.01 4.22 -19.59
C LEU A 34 31.43 5.44 -20.39
N ARG A 35 32.73 5.75 -20.43
CA ARG A 35 33.25 6.97 -21.07
C ARG A 35 32.85 7.10 -22.54
N ARG A 36 32.76 5.98 -23.25
CA ARG A 36 32.38 5.93 -24.68
C ARG A 36 30.90 5.66 -24.92
N THR A 37 30.22 5.01 -23.98
CA THR A 37 28.85 4.51 -24.17
C THR A 37 27.80 5.44 -23.55
N VAL A 38 28.07 5.98 -22.35
CA VAL A 38 27.13 6.85 -21.62
C VAL A 38 27.91 7.96 -20.87
N PRO A 39 28.42 8.99 -21.59
CA PRO A 39 29.34 9.99 -21.04
C PRO A 39 28.77 10.76 -19.84
N ALA A 40 27.47 11.04 -19.84
CA ALA A 40 26.82 11.74 -18.73
C ALA A 40 26.83 10.94 -17.41
N GLU A 41 26.73 9.60 -17.48
CA GLU A 41 26.87 8.74 -16.29
C GLU A 41 28.35 8.70 -15.83
N TYR A 42 29.29 8.61 -16.77
CA TYR A 42 30.73 8.65 -16.49
C TYR A 42 31.14 9.93 -15.77
N ASP A 43 30.75 11.10 -16.28
CA ASP A 43 31.08 12.40 -15.69
C ASP A 43 30.51 12.53 -14.27
N PHE A 44 29.27 12.07 -14.06
CA PHE A 44 28.66 12.04 -12.73
C PHE A 44 29.46 11.16 -11.76
N PHE A 45 29.71 9.90 -12.12
CA PHE A 45 30.37 8.96 -11.21
C PHE A 45 31.82 9.35 -10.91
N THR A 46 32.55 9.84 -11.90
CA THR A 46 33.93 10.31 -11.73
C THR A 46 34.01 11.57 -10.87
N GLN A 47 33.06 12.51 -11.00
CA GLN A 47 32.97 13.69 -10.13
C GLN A 47 32.89 13.31 -8.64
N TYR A 48 32.25 12.18 -8.32
CA TYR A 48 32.12 11.67 -6.95
C TYR A 48 33.18 10.63 -6.57
N GLY A 49 34.19 10.38 -7.42
CA GLY A 49 35.28 9.44 -7.13
C GLY A 49 34.87 7.96 -7.16
N VAL A 50 33.80 7.63 -7.87
CA VAL A 50 33.33 6.25 -8.07
C VAL A 50 34.12 5.63 -9.22
N ARG A 51 34.76 4.49 -8.96
CA ARG A 51 35.56 3.68 -9.92
C ARG A 51 34.85 2.38 -10.30
N SER A 52 34.06 1.85 -9.38
CA SER A 52 33.20 0.69 -9.59
C SER A 52 31.94 0.86 -8.74
N LEU A 53 30.80 0.31 -9.17
CA LEU A 53 29.51 0.48 -8.50
C LEU A 53 28.67 -0.79 -8.62
N ILE A 54 28.09 -1.22 -7.51
CA ILE A 54 27.00 -2.20 -7.53
C ILE A 54 25.78 -1.56 -6.91
N ALA A 55 24.65 -1.56 -7.62
CA ALA A 55 23.39 -0.99 -7.16
C ALA A 55 22.24 -1.92 -7.49
N VAL A 56 21.46 -2.31 -6.49
CA VAL A 56 20.27 -3.14 -6.68
C VAL A 56 19.01 -2.29 -6.55
N PRO A 57 18.03 -2.50 -7.44
CA PRO A 57 16.75 -1.81 -7.32
C PRO A 57 15.94 -2.42 -6.18
N PHE A 58 15.15 -1.58 -5.52
CA PHE A 58 14.03 -2.02 -4.72
C PHE A 58 12.78 -1.25 -5.15
N SER A 59 11.66 -1.97 -5.19
CA SER A 59 10.36 -1.41 -5.48
C SER A 59 9.36 -2.01 -4.52
N LYS A 60 8.93 -1.20 -3.56
CA LYS A 60 7.75 -1.48 -2.74
C LYS A 60 6.78 -0.32 -2.94
N ARG A 61 5.48 -0.55 -2.71
CA ARG A 61 4.41 0.36 -3.13
C ARG A 61 4.67 1.84 -2.79
N LEU A 62 5.24 2.11 -1.62
CA LEU A 62 5.43 3.47 -1.13
C LEU A 62 6.81 4.06 -1.42
N ASN A 63 7.81 3.24 -1.77
CA ASN A 63 9.21 3.63 -1.98
C ASN A 63 9.85 2.81 -3.11
N GLN A 64 10.45 3.50 -4.07
CA GLN A 64 11.22 2.90 -5.16
C GLN A 64 12.56 3.59 -5.24
N GLY A 65 13.62 2.82 -5.47
CA GLY A 65 14.95 3.38 -5.60
C GLY A 65 16.00 2.31 -5.75
N TYR A 66 17.25 2.70 -5.51
CA TYR A 66 18.38 1.80 -5.50
C TYR A 66 19.05 1.82 -4.13
N ILE A 67 19.55 0.67 -3.73
CA ILE A 67 20.62 0.60 -2.73
C ILE A 67 21.89 0.23 -3.47
N GLY A 68 22.94 1.01 -3.29
CA GLY A 68 24.21 0.78 -3.96
C GLY A 68 25.41 1.01 -3.07
N VAL A 69 26.52 0.39 -3.46
CA VAL A 69 27.83 0.50 -2.82
C VAL A 69 28.82 0.98 -3.89
N ASP A 70 29.42 2.14 -3.64
CA ASP A 70 30.58 2.62 -4.39
C ASP A 70 31.84 1.86 -4.01
N ASN A 71 32.69 1.62 -5.01
CA ASN A 71 34.02 1.07 -4.86
C ASN A 71 34.07 -0.20 -3.98
N PRO A 72 33.21 -1.21 -4.22
CA PRO A 72 33.17 -2.42 -3.41
C PRO A 72 34.54 -3.12 -3.43
N LYS A 73 35.12 -3.31 -2.24
CA LYS A 73 36.43 -3.99 -2.07
C LYS A 73 36.34 -5.51 -2.27
N ARG A 74 35.14 -6.09 -2.12
CA ARG A 74 34.86 -7.53 -2.24
C ARG A 74 33.48 -7.72 -2.85
N TYR A 75 33.30 -8.80 -3.62
CA TYR A 75 32.01 -9.20 -4.21
C TYR A 75 31.33 -8.12 -5.08
N GLY A 76 32.11 -7.24 -5.72
CA GLY A 76 31.56 -6.12 -6.52
C GLY A 76 30.76 -6.53 -7.77
N ALA A 77 30.73 -7.82 -8.10
CA ALA A 77 29.94 -8.39 -9.20
C ALA A 77 28.77 -9.27 -8.72
N ASP A 78 28.61 -9.49 -7.40
CA ASP A 78 27.55 -10.32 -6.84
C ASP A 78 26.50 -9.46 -6.11
N PRO A 79 25.29 -9.30 -6.69
CA PRO A 79 24.23 -8.47 -6.10
C PRO A 79 23.42 -9.18 -5.01
N ALA A 80 23.60 -10.49 -4.79
CA ALA A 80 22.69 -11.28 -3.96
C ALA A 80 22.56 -10.74 -2.52
N PHE A 81 23.68 -10.42 -1.88
CA PHE A 81 23.67 -9.84 -0.53
C PHE A 81 22.99 -8.47 -0.51
N LEU A 82 23.25 -7.64 -1.52
CA LEU A 82 22.64 -6.31 -1.62
C LEU A 82 21.12 -6.40 -1.78
N PHE A 83 20.60 -7.40 -2.52
CA PHE A 83 19.16 -7.63 -2.65
C PHE A 83 18.51 -7.97 -1.31
N ILE A 84 19.16 -8.75 -0.45
CA ILE A 84 18.67 -9.07 0.90
C ILE A 84 18.58 -7.79 1.74
N ILE A 85 19.63 -6.97 1.73
CA ILE A 85 19.65 -5.69 2.44
C ILE A 85 18.59 -4.74 1.87
N ALA A 86 18.46 -4.65 0.56
CA ALA A 86 17.47 -3.81 -0.10
C ALA A 86 16.03 -4.20 0.24
N TYR A 87 15.75 -5.49 0.34
CA TYR A 87 14.46 -5.98 0.82
C TYR A 87 14.20 -5.57 2.28
N ALA A 88 15.16 -5.81 3.19
CA ALA A 88 15.02 -5.48 4.60
C ALA A 88 14.82 -3.96 4.81
N VAL A 89 15.65 -3.13 4.17
CA VAL A 89 15.53 -1.67 4.22
C VAL A 89 14.20 -1.21 3.64
N ALA A 90 13.76 -1.76 2.49
CA ALA A 90 12.48 -1.40 1.91
C ALA A 90 11.30 -1.78 2.83
N GLN A 91 11.41 -2.89 3.56
CA GLN A 91 10.42 -3.32 4.53
C GLN A 91 10.34 -2.35 5.72
N GLU A 92 11.47 -2.02 6.34
CA GLU A 92 11.56 -1.04 7.43
C GLU A 92 11.04 0.34 7.01
N LEU A 93 11.40 0.80 5.81
CA LEU A 93 10.90 2.08 5.28
C LEU A 93 9.38 2.09 5.06
N ASN A 94 8.79 0.96 4.66
CA ASN A 94 7.33 0.85 4.58
C ASN A 94 6.69 0.90 5.97
N GLU A 95 7.28 0.22 6.95
CA GLU A 95 6.77 0.23 8.33
C GLU A 95 6.86 1.62 8.96
N ILE A 96 7.98 2.32 8.80
CA ILE A 96 8.13 3.72 9.23
C ILE A 96 7.08 4.60 8.58
N LYS A 97 6.81 4.43 7.28
CA LYS A 97 5.84 5.26 6.56
C LYS A 97 4.40 4.92 6.94
N LEU A 98 4.08 3.65 7.18
CA LEU A 98 2.79 3.23 7.72
C LEU A 98 2.58 3.84 9.11
N ASN A 99 3.56 3.74 10.00
CA ASN A 99 3.52 4.34 11.32
C ASN A 99 3.35 5.86 11.28
N LYS A 100 4.02 6.56 10.36
CA LYS A 100 3.82 8.00 10.13
C LYS A 100 2.42 8.31 9.62
N SER A 101 1.91 7.54 8.66
CA SER A 101 0.57 7.71 8.10
C SER A 101 -0.50 7.47 9.17
N LEU A 102 -0.31 6.47 10.02
CA LEU A 102 -1.14 6.18 11.18
C LEU A 102 -1.07 7.30 12.22
N ALA A 103 0.11 7.83 12.52
CA ALA A 103 0.24 8.97 13.43
C ALA A 103 -0.46 10.21 12.87
N ALA A 104 -0.35 10.46 11.56
CA ALA A 104 -1.06 11.53 10.87
C ALA A 104 -2.58 11.32 10.90
N ALA A 105 -3.06 10.10 10.67
CA ALA A 105 -4.47 9.72 10.78
C ALA A 105 -4.99 9.93 12.21
N LYS A 106 -4.27 9.43 13.21
CA LYS A 106 -4.60 9.61 14.63
C LYS A 106 -4.62 11.07 15.04
N GLN A 107 -3.65 11.87 14.58
CA GLN A 107 -3.62 13.30 14.84
C GLN A 107 -4.80 14.03 14.17
N ALA A 108 -5.12 13.66 12.93
CA ALA A 108 -6.25 14.22 12.21
C ALA A 108 -7.59 13.89 12.89
N LEU A 109 -7.73 12.68 13.42
CA LEU A 109 -8.92 12.16 14.09
C LEU A 109 -8.90 12.38 15.62
N LYS A 110 -7.88 13.06 16.17
CA LYS A 110 -7.70 13.33 17.61
C LYS A 110 -7.74 12.07 18.51
N LEU A 111 -7.19 10.94 18.04
CA LEU A 111 -7.15 9.69 18.78
C LEU A 111 -6.02 9.65 19.83
N THR A 112 -6.25 8.97 20.95
CA THR A 112 -5.40 8.96 22.17
C THR A 112 -4.29 7.91 22.14
N ALA A 113 -3.20 8.14 22.91
CA ALA A 113 -2.10 7.18 23.09
C ALA A 113 -2.50 6.03 24.04
N GLY A 114 -2.10 4.79 23.71
CA GLY A 114 -2.37 3.57 24.52
C GLY A 114 -3.23 2.50 23.85
N GLU A 115 -3.69 2.73 22.62
CA GLU A 115 -4.60 1.83 21.89
C GLU A 115 -3.88 0.61 21.28
N VAL A 116 -4.54 -0.55 21.34
CA VAL A 116 -4.13 -1.75 20.61
C VAL A 116 -4.39 -1.53 19.12
N ARG A 117 -3.41 -1.86 18.28
CA ARG A 117 -3.49 -1.59 16.84
C ARG A 117 -3.55 -2.89 16.07
N ILE A 118 -4.48 -2.96 15.12
CA ILE A 118 -4.59 -4.08 14.18
C ILE A 118 -4.57 -3.51 12.77
N ASN A 119 -3.59 -3.91 11.96
CA ASN A 119 -3.59 -3.55 10.54
C ASN A 119 -4.03 -4.76 9.72
N CYS A 120 -4.94 -4.53 8.76
CA CYS A 120 -5.52 -5.52 7.87
C CYS A 120 -5.11 -5.28 6.41
N PHE A 121 -4.69 -4.06 6.05
CA PHE A 121 -4.15 -3.78 4.72
C PHE A 121 -2.73 -4.33 4.59
N ASN A 122 -2.43 -5.00 3.47
CA ASN A 122 -1.15 -5.65 3.19
C ASN A 122 -0.78 -6.78 4.17
N GLY A 123 -1.78 -7.44 4.76
CA GLY A 123 -1.59 -8.55 5.69
C GLY A 123 -1.86 -8.16 7.14
N LEU A 124 -2.20 -9.15 7.96
CA LEU A 124 -2.56 -8.93 9.35
C LEU A 124 -1.32 -8.64 10.20
N THR A 125 -1.34 -7.54 10.93
CA THR A 125 -0.38 -7.26 12.02
C THR A 125 -1.12 -6.75 13.25
N ILE A 126 -0.69 -7.19 14.43
CA ILE A 126 -1.27 -6.72 15.69
C ILE A 126 -0.16 -6.26 16.64
N HIS A 127 -0.30 -5.04 17.12
CA HIS A 127 0.65 -4.41 18.03
C HIS A 127 0.05 -4.33 19.43
N GLY A 128 0.67 -5.07 20.36
CA GLY A 128 0.35 -5.05 21.78
C GLY A 128 1.39 -4.28 22.58
N SER A 129 1.27 -4.32 23.91
CA SER A 129 2.20 -3.67 24.82
C SER A 129 3.56 -4.39 24.90
N LYS A 130 3.58 -5.70 24.66
CA LYS A 130 4.79 -6.54 24.78
C LYS A 130 5.46 -6.87 23.43
N GLY A 131 4.90 -6.45 22.31
CA GLY A 131 5.45 -6.73 20.98
C GLY A 131 4.42 -6.64 19.86
N THR A 132 4.82 -7.13 18.69
CA THR A 132 3.98 -7.18 17.49
C THR A 132 3.91 -8.61 16.95
N LEU A 133 2.72 -9.06 16.57
CA LEU A 133 2.56 -10.27 15.76
C LEU A 133 2.27 -9.90 14.32
N SER A 134 2.87 -10.64 13.41
CA SER A 134 2.67 -10.55 11.97
C SER A 134 1.94 -11.79 11.46
N GLU A 135 1.48 -11.73 10.21
CA GLU A 135 0.82 -12.85 9.52
C GLU A 135 1.59 -14.19 9.61
N LYS A 136 2.93 -14.14 9.65
CA LYS A 136 3.80 -15.32 9.71
C LYS A 136 3.71 -16.05 11.06
N ASP A 137 3.39 -15.32 12.12
CA ASP A 137 3.28 -15.88 13.48
C ASP A 137 1.99 -16.69 13.65
N PHE A 138 0.99 -16.47 12.77
CA PHE A 138 -0.25 -17.25 12.74
C PHE A 138 -0.07 -18.55 11.94
N ILE A 139 0.53 -19.56 12.56
CA ILE A 139 0.67 -20.90 11.97
C ILE A 139 -0.71 -21.51 11.63
N SER A 140 -1.69 -21.36 12.53
CA SER A 140 -3.05 -21.82 12.30
C SER A 140 -3.84 -20.84 11.43
N SER A 141 -4.24 -21.28 10.23
CA SER A 141 -5.12 -20.51 9.34
C SER A 141 -6.41 -20.09 10.04
N ARG A 142 -7.02 -20.98 10.83
CA ARG A 142 -8.26 -20.69 11.58
C ARG A 142 -8.09 -19.59 12.64
N CYS A 143 -6.95 -19.54 13.33
CA CYS A 143 -6.68 -18.45 14.29
C CYS A 143 -6.54 -17.11 13.56
N TYR A 144 -5.82 -17.12 12.42
CA TYR A 144 -5.68 -15.95 11.55
C TYR A 144 -7.05 -15.47 11.05
N THR A 145 -7.87 -16.37 10.53
CA THR A 145 -9.21 -16.07 9.99
C THR A 145 -10.14 -15.50 11.05
N LEU A 146 -10.15 -16.06 12.27
CA LEU A 146 -11.00 -15.57 13.37
C LEU A 146 -10.66 -14.11 13.71
N LEU A 147 -9.38 -13.83 13.97
CA LEU A 147 -8.94 -12.47 14.32
C LEU A 147 -9.20 -11.49 13.17
N SER A 148 -8.89 -11.90 11.93
CA SER A 148 -9.12 -11.10 10.73
C SER A 148 -10.59 -10.75 10.54
N TYR A 149 -11.49 -11.71 10.76
CA TYR A 149 -12.93 -11.47 10.63
C TYR A 149 -13.44 -10.49 11.67
N LEU A 150 -13.04 -10.65 12.93
CA LEU A 150 -13.41 -9.71 13.99
C LEU A 150 -12.85 -8.30 13.72
N ALA A 151 -11.63 -8.18 13.19
CA ALA A 151 -11.01 -6.88 12.91
C ALA A 151 -11.65 -6.11 11.74
N VAL A 152 -12.29 -6.81 10.80
CA VAL A 152 -12.94 -6.20 9.62
C VAL A 152 -14.44 -6.03 9.81
N THR A 153 -15.06 -6.80 10.70
CA THR A 153 -16.50 -6.75 10.93
C THR A 153 -16.89 -5.53 11.76
N ALA A 154 -17.91 -4.80 11.32
CA ALA A 154 -18.44 -3.67 12.05
C ALA A 154 -18.80 -4.04 13.51
N GLY A 155 -18.30 -3.24 14.46
CA GLY A 155 -18.48 -3.48 15.89
C GLY A 155 -17.58 -4.56 16.49
N ASN A 156 -16.76 -5.25 15.69
CA ASN A 156 -15.86 -6.30 16.13
C ASN A 156 -16.57 -7.48 16.82
N ARG A 157 -17.74 -7.90 16.31
CA ARG A 157 -18.58 -8.96 16.91
C ARG A 157 -18.97 -10.00 15.87
N ALA A 158 -18.99 -11.26 16.27
CA ALA A 158 -19.44 -12.37 15.44
C ALA A 158 -20.16 -13.43 16.29
N THR A 159 -21.23 -14.00 15.77
CA THR A 159 -21.88 -15.16 16.41
C THR A 159 -21.03 -16.42 16.22
N ALA A 160 -21.20 -17.41 17.10
CA ALA A 160 -20.53 -18.70 16.96
C ALA A 160 -20.82 -19.37 15.60
N ASN A 161 -22.06 -19.26 15.10
CA ASN A 161 -22.47 -19.85 13.83
C ASN A 161 -21.81 -19.16 12.63
N GLN A 162 -21.69 -17.82 12.66
CA GLN A 162 -20.95 -17.09 11.63
C GLN A 162 -19.48 -17.50 11.62
N LEU A 163 -18.83 -17.55 12.79
CA LEU A 163 -17.43 -17.98 12.87
C LEU A 163 -17.24 -19.42 12.40
N ALA A 164 -18.16 -20.33 12.74
CA ALA A 164 -18.11 -21.71 12.24
C ALA A 164 -18.07 -21.75 10.70
N LEU A 165 -18.98 -21.02 10.06
CA LEU A 165 -19.07 -20.95 8.61
C LEU A 165 -17.78 -20.41 7.94
N ILE A 166 -17.16 -19.40 8.55
CA ILE A 166 -15.98 -18.73 7.99
C ILE A 166 -14.69 -19.52 8.22
N LEU A 167 -14.59 -20.20 9.37
CA LEU A 167 -13.42 -20.98 9.76
C LEU A 167 -13.36 -22.35 9.06
N TRP A 168 -14.52 -22.84 8.61
CA TRP A 168 -14.69 -24.13 7.94
C TRP A 168 -15.68 -23.99 6.77
N PRO A 169 -15.29 -23.26 5.71
CA PRO A 169 -16.17 -23.00 4.56
C PRO A 169 -16.61 -24.28 3.84
N ASP A 170 -15.79 -25.33 3.90
CA ASP A 170 -15.99 -26.59 3.16
C ASP A 170 -16.67 -27.70 3.98
N GLU A 171 -16.91 -27.48 5.29
CA GLU A 171 -17.55 -28.49 6.13
C GLU A 171 -19.08 -28.40 5.99
N SER A 172 -19.68 -29.50 5.52
CA SER A 172 -21.14 -29.65 5.36
C SER A 172 -21.87 -30.09 6.63
N CYS A 173 -21.12 -30.39 7.70
CA CYS A 173 -21.64 -30.85 8.97
C CYS A 173 -21.69 -29.72 10.01
N GLU A 174 -22.61 -29.83 10.96
CA GLU A 174 -22.76 -28.84 12.03
C GLU A 174 -21.50 -28.83 12.91
N ILE A 175 -20.81 -27.69 12.91
CA ILE A 175 -19.57 -27.53 13.67
C ILE A 175 -19.91 -27.34 15.14
N PRO A 176 -19.42 -28.20 16.04
CA PRO A 176 -19.69 -28.05 17.46
C PRO A 176 -19.17 -26.71 17.99
N MET A 177 -19.96 -26.04 18.84
CA MET A 177 -19.54 -24.78 19.48
C MET A 177 -18.18 -24.92 20.22
N LYS A 178 -17.90 -26.10 20.77
CA LYS A 178 -16.62 -26.43 21.41
C LYS A 178 -15.44 -26.22 20.45
N SER A 179 -15.59 -26.51 19.16
CA SER A 179 -14.55 -26.32 18.14
C SER A 179 -14.22 -24.84 17.95
N VAL A 180 -15.24 -23.97 17.84
CA VAL A 180 -15.03 -22.51 17.73
C VAL A 180 -14.35 -21.97 19.00
N ARG A 181 -14.79 -22.42 20.18
CA ARG A 181 -14.17 -22.03 21.48
C ARG A 181 -12.71 -22.47 21.57
N ASN A 182 -12.38 -23.66 21.08
CA ASN A 182 -11.00 -24.15 21.05
C ASN A 182 -10.10 -23.28 20.16
N ILE A 183 -10.59 -22.82 19.00
CA ILE A 183 -9.85 -21.88 18.15
C ILE A 183 -9.67 -20.54 18.86
N ALA A 184 -10.71 -20.01 19.49
CA ALA A 184 -10.62 -18.77 20.26
C ALA A 184 -9.60 -18.89 21.41
N TYR A 185 -9.57 -20.00 22.14
CA TYR A 185 -8.59 -20.25 23.19
C TYR A 185 -7.15 -20.28 22.66
N ARG A 186 -6.91 -20.97 21.54
CA ARG A 186 -5.60 -20.99 20.87
C ARG A 186 -5.19 -19.60 20.41
N LEU A 187 -6.13 -18.82 19.89
CA LEU A 187 -5.88 -17.43 19.51
C LEU A 187 -5.48 -16.58 20.71
N ARG A 188 -6.19 -16.67 21.85
CA ARG A 188 -5.80 -15.96 23.09
C ARG A 188 -4.40 -16.33 23.54
N SER A 189 -4.04 -17.62 23.48
CA SER A 189 -2.71 -18.09 23.83
C SER A 189 -1.62 -17.46 22.95
N LEU A 190 -1.89 -17.34 21.64
CA LEU A 190 -1.00 -16.64 20.70
C LEU A 190 -0.92 -15.14 20.99
N LEU A 191 -2.05 -14.50 21.27
CA LEU A 191 -2.12 -13.08 21.60
C LEU A 191 -1.45 -12.75 22.95
N GLY A 192 -1.37 -13.70 23.88
CA GLY A 192 -0.65 -13.56 25.14
C GLY A 192 0.83 -13.23 24.98
N TYR A 193 1.48 -13.67 23.90
CA TYR A 193 2.87 -13.30 23.60
C TYR A 193 3.07 -11.79 23.42
N VAL A 194 2.03 -11.06 23.01
CA VAL A 194 2.05 -9.59 22.88
C VAL A 194 1.26 -8.88 23.99
N GLY A 195 0.81 -9.63 25.01
CA GLY A 195 0.05 -9.10 26.15
C GLY A 195 -1.41 -8.81 25.83
N LEU A 196 -2.00 -9.57 24.89
CA LEU A 196 -3.38 -9.38 24.41
C LEU A 196 -4.24 -10.64 24.61
N GLU A 197 -3.96 -11.46 25.62
CA GLU A 197 -4.71 -12.68 25.93
C GLU A 197 -6.22 -12.45 26.14
N ASP A 198 -6.60 -11.29 26.67
CA ASP A 198 -7.99 -10.91 26.93
C ASP A 198 -8.67 -10.18 25.76
N LEU A 199 -7.99 -10.01 24.61
CA LEU A 199 -8.52 -9.25 23.48
C LEU A 199 -9.84 -9.82 22.97
N VAL A 200 -9.96 -11.15 22.86
CA VAL A 200 -11.14 -11.80 22.30
C VAL A 200 -11.99 -12.39 23.42
N VAL A 201 -13.15 -11.81 23.68
CA VAL A 201 -14.10 -12.28 24.70
C VAL A 201 -15.23 -13.07 24.09
N TYR A 202 -15.86 -13.94 24.88
CA TYR A 202 -17.07 -14.65 24.49
C TYR A 202 -18.14 -14.43 25.55
N ALA A 203 -19.25 -13.80 25.17
CA ALA A 203 -20.38 -13.54 26.04
C ALA A 203 -21.69 -13.67 25.25
N ASN A 204 -22.71 -14.28 25.85
CA ASN A 204 -24.05 -14.42 25.27
C ASN A 204 -24.08 -14.99 23.84
N GLY A 205 -23.23 -15.98 23.54
CA GLY A 205 -23.18 -16.60 22.20
C GLY A 205 -22.38 -15.82 21.15
N ILE A 206 -21.83 -14.67 21.52
CA ILE A 206 -21.12 -13.76 20.63
C ILE A 206 -19.64 -13.72 21.02
N PHE A 207 -18.76 -13.84 20.03
CA PHE A 207 -17.36 -13.52 20.13
C PHE A 207 -17.16 -12.06 19.76
N SER A 208 -16.38 -11.31 20.55
CA SER A 208 -16.07 -9.93 20.23
C SER A 208 -14.70 -9.50 20.74
N PHE A 209 -14.23 -8.35 20.29
CA PHE A 209 -13.15 -7.68 21.02
C PHE A 209 -13.64 -7.20 22.38
N ASN A 210 -12.74 -7.23 23.37
CA ASN A 210 -13.01 -6.77 24.71
C ASN A 210 -13.29 -5.26 24.70
N PRO A 211 -14.48 -4.79 25.13
CA PRO A 211 -14.82 -3.37 25.16
C PRO A 211 -13.89 -2.52 26.05
N GLU A 212 -13.23 -3.13 27.04
CA GLU A 212 -12.27 -2.44 27.92
C GLU A 212 -10.95 -2.15 27.21
N ILE A 213 -10.67 -2.85 26.10
CA ILE A 213 -9.47 -2.66 25.30
C ILE A 213 -9.83 -1.79 24.10
N LYS A 214 -9.28 -0.58 24.05
CA LYS A 214 -9.47 0.30 22.90
C LYS A 214 -8.65 -0.21 21.71
N VAL A 215 -9.33 -0.92 20.81
CA VAL A 215 -8.77 -1.44 19.56
C VAL A 215 -8.99 -0.44 18.44
N VAL A 216 -7.94 -0.15 17.69
CA VAL A 216 -7.99 0.67 16.49
C VAL A 216 -7.52 -0.15 15.31
N THR A 217 -8.35 -0.22 14.27
CA THR A 217 -8.06 -0.93 13.03
C THR A 217 -7.72 0.06 11.92
N ASP A 218 -6.77 -0.27 11.06
CA ASP A 218 -6.44 0.57 9.89
C ASP A 218 -7.62 0.71 8.92
N VAL A 219 -8.44 -0.33 8.76
CA VAL A 219 -9.68 -0.32 7.97
C VAL A 219 -10.72 0.65 8.53
N GLY A 220 -10.93 0.67 9.86
CA GLY A 220 -11.85 1.60 10.50
C GLY A 220 -11.36 3.04 10.41
N LEU A 221 -10.07 3.28 10.64
CA LEU A 221 -9.47 4.60 10.43
C LEU A 221 -9.56 5.07 8.98
N PHE A 222 -9.42 4.15 8.03
CA PHE A 222 -9.52 4.47 6.61
C PHE A 222 -10.93 4.92 6.24
N GLU A 223 -11.97 4.27 6.76
CA GLU A 223 -13.38 4.69 6.59
C GLU A 223 -13.61 6.08 7.19
N GLU A 224 -13.20 6.30 8.44
CA GLU A 224 -13.35 7.61 9.12
C GLU A 224 -12.63 8.75 8.37
N LEU A 225 -11.45 8.46 7.80
CA LEU A 225 -10.74 9.43 6.97
C LEU A 225 -11.47 9.69 5.65
N CYS A 226 -12.05 8.68 5.01
CA CYS A 226 -12.84 8.87 3.79
C CYS A 226 -14.02 9.81 4.06
N ASP A 227 -14.75 9.59 5.15
CA ASP A 227 -15.87 10.44 5.55
C ASP A 227 -15.40 11.86 5.87
N SER A 228 -14.28 11.99 6.60
CA SER A 228 -13.69 13.30 6.94
C SER A 228 -13.23 14.08 5.70
N ILE A 229 -12.72 13.41 4.67
CA ILE A 229 -12.27 14.04 3.41
C ILE A 229 -13.45 14.64 2.65
N GLU A 230 -14.60 13.96 2.65
CA GLU A 230 -15.80 14.44 1.96
C GLU A 230 -16.42 15.66 2.65
N MET A 231 -16.32 15.73 3.99
CA MET A 231 -16.84 16.86 4.78
C MET A 231 -15.88 18.05 4.87
N GLU A 232 -14.59 17.89 4.55
CA GLU A 232 -13.59 18.95 4.68
C GLU A 232 -13.55 19.87 3.45
N ASN A 233 -13.88 21.14 3.68
CA ASN A 233 -13.91 22.18 2.65
C ASN A 233 -12.53 22.81 2.40
N ASN A 234 -11.61 22.78 3.37
CA ASN A 234 -10.29 23.37 3.21
C ASN A 234 -9.37 22.48 2.36
N PRO A 235 -8.89 22.93 1.18
CA PRO A 235 -8.07 22.10 0.30
C PRO A 235 -6.79 21.56 0.93
N LYS A 236 -6.13 22.34 1.78
CA LYS A 236 -4.87 21.94 2.44
C LYS A 236 -5.10 20.87 3.50
N LYS A 237 -6.16 21.01 4.32
CA LYS A 237 -6.52 20.00 5.32
C LYS A 237 -7.01 18.72 4.65
N ARG A 238 -7.85 18.85 3.62
CA ARG A 238 -8.32 17.74 2.79
C ARG A 238 -7.16 16.96 2.18
N TYR A 239 -6.12 17.64 1.68
CA TYR A 239 -4.92 16.94 1.18
C TYR A 239 -4.21 16.14 2.28
N ARG A 240 -4.04 16.71 3.49
CA ARG A 240 -3.42 15.97 4.59
C ARG A 240 -4.22 14.72 4.99
N LEU A 241 -5.54 14.83 5.01
CA LEU A 241 -6.44 13.69 5.26
C LEU A 241 -6.29 12.64 4.15
N TYR A 242 -6.26 13.07 2.89
CA TYR A 242 -6.04 12.18 1.75
C TYR A 242 -4.68 11.47 1.79
N GLU A 243 -3.60 12.20 2.10
CA GLU A 243 -2.26 11.63 2.25
C GLU A 243 -2.22 10.58 3.37
N ALA A 244 -2.89 10.85 4.50
CA ALA A 244 -3.04 9.88 5.58
C ALA A 244 -3.83 8.64 5.11
N ALA A 245 -4.94 8.81 4.40
CA ALA A 245 -5.78 7.72 3.92
C ALA A 245 -5.05 6.82 2.91
N VAL A 246 -4.38 7.42 1.93
CA VAL A 246 -3.56 6.68 0.94
C VAL A 246 -2.38 5.97 1.60
N GLY A 247 -1.80 6.59 2.64
CA GLY A 247 -0.74 5.98 3.43
C GLY A 247 -1.21 4.77 4.25
N LEU A 248 -2.44 4.79 4.77
CA LEU A 248 -3.03 3.69 5.52
C LEU A 248 -3.42 2.49 4.66
N TYR A 249 -4.12 2.72 3.54
CA TYR A 249 -4.44 1.65 2.60
C TYR A 249 -3.12 1.16 2.04
N SER A 250 -2.46 0.14 2.62
CA SER A 250 -1.05 -0.24 2.39
C SER A 250 -0.88 -1.38 1.37
N GLY A 251 -1.97 -2.05 0.99
CA GLY A 251 -2.01 -3.19 0.08
C GLY A 251 -3.44 -3.73 -0.03
N ASN A 252 -3.60 -4.88 -0.67
CA ASN A 252 -4.86 -5.62 -0.63
C ASN A 252 -5.22 -5.97 0.83
N LEU A 253 -6.51 -5.99 1.11
CA LEU A 253 -7.01 -6.42 2.41
C LEU A 253 -6.71 -7.91 2.61
N LEU A 254 -6.01 -8.25 3.70
CA LEU A 254 -5.77 -9.64 4.15
C LEU A 254 -5.42 -10.63 3.02
N PRO A 255 -4.27 -10.47 2.32
CA PRO A 255 -3.95 -11.25 1.11
C PRO A 255 -4.04 -12.77 1.29
N ARG A 256 -3.73 -13.30 2.48
CA ARG A 256 -3.85 -14.75 2.81
C ARG A 256 -5.27 -15.30 2.69
N LEU A 257 -6.28 -14.43 2.76
CA LEU A 257 -7.70 -14.78 2.72
C LEU A 257 -8.36 -14.34 1.42
N SER A 258 -7.57 -14.04 0.37
CA SER A 258 -8.10 -13.66 -0.95
C SER A 258 -9.10 -14.67 -1.50
N ASP A 259 -8.85 -15.96 -1.23
CA ASP A 259 -9.61 -17.07 -1.79
C ASP A 259 -10.78 -17.48 -0.90
N ASN A 260 -10.89 -16.90 0.31
CA ASN A 260 -11.98 -17.18 1.21
C ASN A 260 -13.22 -16.36 0.79
N ILE A 261 -14.27 -17.05 0.36
CA ILE A 261 -15.50 -16.45 -0.17
C ILE A 261 -16.17 -15.45 0.78
N TYR A 262 -15.98 -15.60 2.09
CA TYR A 262 -16.57 -14.69 3.08
C TYR A 262 -15.83 -13.34 3.18
N PHE A 263 -14.59 -13.27 2.70
CA PHE A 263 -13.79 -12.03 2.68
C PHE A 263 -13.86 -11.30 1.34
N ILE A 264 -14.27 -11.96 0.25
CA ILE A 264 -14.43 -11.33 -1.08
C ILE A 264 -15.27 -10.04 -1.03
N PRO A 265 -16.41 -9.97 -0.33
CA PRO A 265 -17.19 -8.73 -0.23
C PRO A 265 -16.41 -7.58 0.41
N SER A 266 -15.72 -7.84 1.53
CA SER A 266 -14.90 -6.84 2.23
C SER A 266 -13.71 -6.40 1.39
N ILE A 267 -12.99 -7.34 0.75
CA ILE A 267 -11.87 -7.04 -0.14
C ILE A 267 -12.32 -6.11 -1.27
N THR A 268 -13.42 -6.47 -1.94
CA THR A 268 -14.00 -5.69 -3.05
C THR A 268 -14.47 -4.32 -2.58
N TYR A 269 -15.09 -4.26 -1.39
CA TYR A 269 -15.56 -3.02 -0.79
C TYR A 269 -14.42 -2.03 -0.54
N TYR A 270 -13.36 -2.43 0.16
CA TYR A 270 -12.26 -1.51 0.47
C TYR A 270 -11.43 -1.14 -0.75
N GLN A 271 -11.24 -2.06 -1.69
CA GLN A 271 -10.60 -1.74 -2.97
C GLN A 271 -11.43 -0.71 -3.76
N GLY A 272 -12.74 -0.92 -3.85
CA GLY A 272 -13.65 0.04 -4.49
C GLY A 272 -13.69 1.39 -3.78
N LEU A 273 -13.69 1.40 -2.44
CA LEU A 273 -13.65 2.61 -1.63
C LEU A 273 -12.37 3.41 -1.89
N TYR A 274 -11.21 2.75 -1.91
CA TYR A 274 -9.93 3.37 -2.24
C TYR A 274 -9.91 3.99 -3.64
N PHE A 275 -10.37 3.26 -4.66
CA PHE A 275 -10.38 3.80 -6.03
C PHE A 275 -11.36 4.95 -6.20
N ARG A 276 -12.53 4.91 -5.56
CA ARG A 276 -13.47 6.04 -5.54
C ARG A 276 -12.87 7.26 -4.85
N LEU A 277 -12.23 7.07 -3.70
CA LEU A 277 -11.54 8.15 -2.99
C LEU A 277 -10.46 8.78 -3.87
N ALA A 278 -9.61 7.96 -4.50
CA ALA A 278 -8.57 8.43 -5.40
C ALA A 278 -9.14 9.19 -6.61
N GLY A 279 -10.17 8.65 -7.27
CA GLY A 279 -10.83 9.31 -8.40
C GLY A 279 -11.40 10.68 -8.04
N ARG A 280 -12.19 10.76 -6.96
CA ARG A 280 -12.76 12.03 -6.47
C ARG A 280 -11.69 13.04 -6.08
N TYR A 281 -10.62 12.57 -5.44
CA TYR A 281 -9.51 13.43 -5.06
C TYR A 281 -8.77 13.97 -6.29
N ILE A 282 -8.51 13.14 -7.30
CA ILE A 282 -7.90 13.57 -8.57
C ILE A 282 -8.78 14.60 -9.25
N GLU A 283 -10.09 14.35 -9.37
CA GLU A 283 -11.04 15.28 -9.99
C GLU A 283 -11.04 16.63 -9.28
N ARG A 284 -11.22 16.66 -7.95
CA ARG A 284 -11.24 17.92 -7.21
C ARG A 284 -9.93 18.70 -7.27
N GLN A 285 -8.77 18.03 -7.22
CA GLN A 285 -7.49 18.75 -7.34
C GLN A 285 -7.23 19.24 -8.76
N THR A 286 -7.73 18.52 -9.76
CA THR A 286 -7.69 18.95 -11.16
C THR A 286 -8.54 20.22 -11.35
N GLU A 287 -9.74 20.28 -10.78
CA GLU A 287 -10.59 21.48 -10.75
C GLU A 287 -9.95 22.67 -10.02
N CYS A 288 -9.19 22.41 -8.94
CA CYS A 288 -8.47 23.45 -8.20
C CYS A 288 -7.17 23.92 -8.89
N GLY A 289 -6.80 23.36 -10.04
CA GLY A 289 -5.53 23.66 -10.74
C GLY A 289 -4.29 23.03 -10.08
N GLU A 290 -4.47 22.15 -9.10
CA GLU A 290 -3.44 21.53 -8.28
C GLU A 290 -2.88 20.25 -8.94
N TYR A 291 -2.38 20.37 -10.17
CA TYR A 291 -2.04 19.24 -11.04
C TYR A 291 -0.96 18.31 -10.47
N VAL A 292 0.00 18.85 -9.69
CA VAL A 292 1.07 18.03 -9.08
C VAL A 292 0.49 17.01 -8.10
N TYR A 293 -0.50 17.40 -7.30
CA TYR A 293 -1.15 16.49 -6.34
C TYR A 293 -2.05 15.49 -7.05
N ALA A 294 -2.77 15.91 -8.08
CA ALA A 294 -3.59 15.03 -8.92
C ALA A 294 -2.73 13.94 -9.60
N HIS A 295 -1.56 14.29 -10.14
CA HIS A 295 -0.62 13.31 -10.73
C HIS A 295 -0.07 12.32 -9.73
N LYS A 296 0.32 12.79 -8.54
CA LYS A 296 0.81 11.90 -7.47
C LYS A 296 -0.27 10.90 -7.05
N ALA A 297 -1.51 11.36 -6.88
CA ALA A 297 -2.66 10.53 -6.55
C ALA A 297 -2.96 9.50 -7.64
N ALA A 298 -3.02 9.92 -8.91
CA ALA A 298 -3.26 9.02 -10.05
C ALA A 298 -2.18 7.93 -10.14
N LYS A 299 -0.90 8.31 -10.04
CA LYS A 299 0.21 7.36 -10.06
C LYS A 299 0.14 6.36 -8.90
N ALA A 300 -0.16 6.82 -7.69
CA ALA A 300 -0.25 5.96 -6.52
C ALA A 300 -1.43 4.96 -6.61
N ALA A 301 -2.56 5.38 -7.18
CA ALA A 301 -3.73 4.53 -7.34
C ALA A 301 -3.58 3.53 -8.49
N LEU A 302 -3.06 3.97 -9.65
CA LEU A 302 -2.80 3.09 -10.81
C LEU A 302 -1.68 2.08 -10.56
N ALA A 303 -0.84 2.26 -9.52
CA ALA A 303 0.13 1.25 -9.12
C ALA A 303 -0.52 -0.05 -8.61
N PHE A 304 -1.78 0.01 -8.16
CA PHE A 304 -2.54 -1.18 -7.73
C PHE A 304 -3.28 -1.85 -8.88
N ASP A 305 -3.89 -1.05 -9.73
CA ASP A 305 -4.61 -1.52 -10.90
C ASP A 305 -4.30 -0.58 -12.08
N PRO A 306 -3.28 -0.92 -12.90
CA PRO A 306 -2.89 -0.12 -14.05
C PRO A 306 -4.00 0.03 -15.10
N PHE A 307 -4.95 -0.90 -15.12
CA PHE A 307 -6.03 -0.94 -16.12
C PHE A 307 -7.35 -0.41 -15.56
N ASN A 308 -7.33 0.18 -14.36
CA ASN A 308 -8.53 0.72 -13.76
C ASN A 308 -9.15 1.79 -14.65
N SER A 309 -10.34 1.50 -15.15
CA SER A 309 -11.01 2.32 -16.15
C SER A 309 -11.29 3.76 -15.66
N SER A 310 -11.74 3.89 -14.41
CA SER A 310 -12.10 5.19 -13.81
C SER A 310 -10.85 6.04 -13.56
N LEU A 311 -9.79 5.48 -12.99
CA LEU A 311 -8.55 6.22 -12.74
C LEU A 311 -7.87 6.66 -14.04
N ASN A 312 -7.85 5.79 -15.04
CA ASN A 312 -7.31 6.10 -16.36
C ASN A 312 -8.11 7.21 -17.07
N MET A 313 -9.44 7.24 -16.88
CA MET A 313 -10.28 8.35 -17.33
C MET A 313 -9.89 9.67 -16.63
N HIS A 314 -9.81 9.70 -15.30
CA HIS A 314 -9.41 10.90 -14.56
C HIS A 314 -8.02 11.39 -14.94
N LEU A 315 -7.05 10.48 -15.14
CA LEU A 315 -5.70 10.84 -15.59
C LEU A 315 -5.70 11.40 -17.01
N THR A 316 -6.54 10.88 -17.91
CA THR A 316 -6.67 11.43 -19.27
C THR A 316 -7.18 12.87 -19.25
N ILE A 317 -8.22 13.13 -18.45
CA ILE A 317 -8.78 14.49 -18.26
C ILE A 317 -7.73 15.42 -17.63
N LEU A 318 -7.02 14.95 -16.60
CA LEU A 318 -5.92 15.68 -15.97
C LEU A 318 -4.82 16.07 -16.98
N LEU A 319 -4.38 15.13 -17.82
CA LEU A 319 -3.37 15.39 -18.85
C LEU A 319 -3.86 16.39 -19.89
N TYR A 320 -5.14 16.32 -20.28
CA TYR A 320 -5.75 17.27 -21.20
C TYR A 320 -5.75 18.69 -20.63
N GLN A 321 -6.16 18.85 -19.38
CA GLN A 321 -6.21 20.17 -18.74
C GLN A 321 -4.81 20.76 -18.48
N GLN A 322 -3.82 19.93 -18.16
CA GLN A 322 -2.46 20.41 -17.90
C GLN A 322 -1.65 20.68 -19.18
N SER A 323 -1.73 19.80 -20.18
CA SER A 323 -0.79 19.76 -21.33
C SER A 323 -1.49 19.86 -22.70
N GLY A 324 -2.81 19.96 -22.73
CA GLY A 324 -3.60 20.02 -23.96
C GLY A 324 -3.84 18.67 -24.65
N ALA A 325 -4.48 18.73 -25.82
CA ALA A 325 -5.02 17.55 -26.52
C ALA A 325 -3.97 16.55 -27.01
N GLY A 326 -2.77 17.02 -27.39
CA GLY A 326 -1.72 16.15 -27.97
C GLY A 326 -1.28 15.04 -27.01
N THR A 327 -0.85 15.42 -25.80
CA THR A 327 -0.40 14.47 -24.77
C THR A 327 -1.54 13.57 -24.30
N ALA A 328 -2.74 14.12 -24.14
CA ALA A 328 -3.91 13.36 -23.72
C ALA A 328 -4.33 12.31 -24.77
N ASN A 329 -4.28 12.64 -26.07
CA ASN A 329 -4.58 11.71 -27.16
C ASN A 329 -3.59 10.55 -27.22
N ALA A 330 -2.29 10.84 -27.06
CA ALA A 330 -1.26 9.82 -27.03
C ALA A 330 -1.47 8.83 -25.88
N PHE A 331 -1.79 9.34 -24.68
CA PHE A 331 -2.12 8.50 -23.53
C PHE A 331 -3.40 7.69 -23.76
N TYR A 332 -4.49 8.35 -24.17
CA TYR A 332 -5.79 7.74 -24.43
C TYR A 332 -5.72 6.59 -25.44
N THR A 333 -4.94 6.74 -26.51
CA THR A 333 -4.78 5.69 -27.54
C THR A 333 -4.18 4.41 -26.95
N GLY A 334 -3.28 4.53 -25.98
CA GLY A 334 -2.68 3.38 -25.27
C GLY A 334 -3.63 2.67 -24.31
N ILE A 335 -4.58 3.41 -23.71
CA ILE A 335 -5.47 2.88 -22.66
C ILE A 335 -6.91 2.60 -23.13
N LYS A 336 -7.31 3.04 -24.33
CA LYS A 336 -8.70 2.98 -24.84
C LYS A 336 -9.35 1.61 -24.68
N ARG A 337 -8.59 0.52 -24.84
CA ARG A 337 -9.08 -0.87 -24.71
C ARG A 337 -9.53 -1.24 -23.30
N HIS A 338 -9.11 -0.47 -22.30
CA HIS A 338 -9.42 -0.67 -20.88
C HIS A 338 -10.45 0.36 -20.36
N LEU A 339 -10.91 1.27 -21.22
CA LEU A 339 -11.95 2.23 -20.89
C LEU A 339 -13.34 1.64 -21.15
N THR A 340 -14.27 1.86 -20.22
CA THR A 340 -15.69 1.57 -20.45
C THR A 340 -16.31 2.65 -21.34
N GLU A 341 -17.40 2.32 -22.03
CA GLU A 341 -18.10 3.28 -22.90
C GLU A 341 -18.52 4.54 -22.13
N ALA A 342 -19.01 4.38 -20.91
CA ALA A 342 -19.39 5.51 -20.05
C ALA A 342 -18.20 6.46 -19.77
N HIS A 343 -17.02 5.91 -19.52
CA HIS A 343 -15.81 6.71 -19.29
C HIS A 343 -15.32 7.39 -20.57
N ILE A 344 -15.41 6.71 -21.72
CA ILE A 344 -15.08 7.31 -23.02
C ILE A 344 -15.99 8.51 -23.30
N GLN A 345 -17.29 8.37 -23.07
CA GLN A 345 -18.25 9.47 -23.24
C GLN A 345 -17.95 10.65 -22.30
N ARG A 346 -17.57 10.37 -21.04
CA ARG A 346 -17.16 11.42 -20.10
C ARG A 346 -15.92 12.17 -20.59
N ILE A 347 -14.93 11.48 -21.17
CA ILE A 347 -13.74 12.12 -21.75
C ILE A 347 -14.15 13.00 -22.93
N LYS A 348 -15.02 12.52 -23.84
CA LYS A 348 -15.52 13.31 -24.99
C LYS A 348 -16.19 14.61 -24.55
N GLN A 349 -17.04 14.55 -23.54
CA GLN A 349 -17.73 15.73 -23.01
C GLN A 349 -16.77 16.73 -22.37
N THR A 350 -15.74 16.24 -21.66
CA THR A 350 -14.84 17.10 -20.88
C THR A 350 -13.65 17.61 -21.71
N CYS A 351 -13.30 16.91 -22.80
CA CYS A 351 -12.12 17.18 -23.62
C CYS A 351 -12.52 17.32 -25.11
N PRO A 352 -13.18 18.43 -25.50
CA PRO A 352 -13.81 18.56 -26.83
C PRO A 352 -12.83 18.56 -28.02
N ASN A 353 -11.54 18.82 -27.77
CA ASN A 353 -10.50 18.84 -28.82
C ASN A 353 -9.69 17.54 -28.91
N MET A 354 -10.08 16.49 -28.19
CA MET A 354 -9.43 15.18 -28.28
C MET A 354 -9.98 14.37 -29.46
N ILE A 355 -9.11 13.56 -30.09
CA ILE A 355 -9.49 12.63 -31.16
C ILE A 355 -9.72 11.27 -30.47
N ILE A 356 -10.99 10.91 -30.24
CA ILE A 356 -11.40 9.82 -29.31
C ILE A 356 -11.98 8.61 -30.03
#